data_AF-A0A1H1DF57-F1
#
_entry.id   AF-A0A1H1DF57-F1
#
_cell.length_a   1.000
_cell.length_b   1.000
_cell.length_c   1.000
_cell.angle_alpha   90.00
_cell.angle_beta   90.00
_cell.angle_gamma   90.00
#
_symmetry.space_group_name_H-M   'P 1'
#
loop_
_entity.id
_entity.type
_entity.pdbx_description
1 polymer ?
#
loop_
_entity_poly.entity_id
_entity_poly.type
_entity_poly.pdbx_seq_one_letter_code
_entity_poly.pdbx_strand_id
1 'polypeptide(L)'
;MEELELLKKDWNKKSDDFKDYSEKEIHKMIKQKSVSVTKTLFVTGSIEIVLWAVYGYIDGYFPYTRMSLFGVFFGLVIYFFNKISTGETSISLMKNILNLRKIIFGYAGISFLLIVLVNVIDFKNNTKDFMAGLSDGYNHNNLHTTNAEQMTPELGNYIVFGAALIIVVYLLYVIYKKTYGKILFDLKKNYKELSEIEENLV
;
A
#
# COMPACT_ATOMS: atom_id res chain seq x y z
N MET A 1 44.87 -39.23 -0.41
CA MET A 1 45.54 -38.06 0.22
C MET A 1 45.26 -36.76 -0.52
N GLU A 2 45.09 -36.76 -1.85
CA GLU A 2 44.78 -35.56 -2.65
C GLU A 2 43.44 -34.89 -2.32
N GLU A 3 42.40 -35.65 -1.96
CA GLU A 3 41.09 -35.06 -1.60
C GLU A 3 41.12 -34.24 -0.29
N LEU A 4 41.95 -34.65 0.67
CA LEU A 4 42.15 -33.93 1.92
C LEU A 4 42.95 -32.63 1.70
N GLU A 5 43.92 -32.64 0.79
CA GLU A 5 44.68 -31.46 0.37
C GLU A 5 43.78 -30.44 -0.36
N LEU A 6 42.87 -30.92 -1.22
CA LEU A 6 41.85 -30.10 -1.88
C LEU A 6 40.88 -29.46 -0.89
N LEU A 7 40.35 -30.24 0.07
CA LEU A 7 39.47 -29.72 1.12
C LEU A 7 40.18 -28.70 2.02
N LYS A 8 41.45 -28.90 2.34
CA LYS A 8 42.26 -27.96 3.15
C LYS A 8 42.54 -26.66 2.39
N LYS A 9 42.76 -26.74 1.08
CA LYS A 9 42.93 -25.58 0.18
C LYS A 9 41.63 -24.77 0.03
N ASP A 10 40.49 -25.44 -0.08
CA ASP A 10 39.19 -24.78 -0.16
C ASP A 10 38.73 -24.20 1.18
N TRP A 11 39.10 -24.85 2.29
CA TRP A 11 38.88 -24.34 3.65
C TRP A 11 39.66 -23.03 3.89
N ASN A 12 40.95 -22.99 3.52
CA ASN A 12 41.78 -21.78 3.64
C ASN A 12 41.41 -20.67 2.64
N LYS A 13 40.65 -20.98 1.57
CA LYS A 13 40.14 -19.96 0.62
C LYS A 13 38.88 -19.25 1.12
N LYS A 14 38.09 -19.89 1.98
CA LYS A 14 36.83 -19.32 2.50
C LYS A 14 37.02 -18.39 3.70
N SER A 15 38.17 -18.43 4.37
CA SER A 15 38.45 -17.58 5.54
C SER A 15 38.79 -16.13 5.19
N ASP A 16 39.15 -15.83 3.94
CA ASP A 16 39.64 -14.51 3.51
C ASP A 16 38.53 -13.56 2.99
N ASP A 17 37.28 -14.02 2.92
CA ASP A 17 36.17 -13.24 2.32
C ASP A 17 35.10 -12.80 3.34
N PHE A 18 35.35 -13.04 4.63
CA PHE A 18 34.56 -12.41 5.69
C PHE A 18 35.09 -10.99 5.90
N LYS A 19 34.49 -10.02 5.18
CA LYS A 19 34.69 -8.60 5.49
C LYS A 19 34.25 -8.35 6.93
N ASP A 20 35.21 -8.12 7.80
CA ASP A 20 34.96 -7.62 9.15
C ASP A 20 34.47 -6.18 9.04
N TYR A 21 33.15 -6.00 9.14
CA TYR A 21 32.54 -4.69 9.12
C TYR A 21 32.68 -4.06 10.51
N SER A 22 33.27 -2.87 10.57
CA SER A 22 33.25 -2.07 11.81
C SER A 22 31.81 -1.75 12.19
N GLU A 23 31.49 -1.66 13.50
CA GLU A 23 30.18 -1.19 13.99
C GLU A 23 29.68 0.05 13.22
N LYS A 24 30.57 1.03 12.99
CA LYS A 24 30.25 2.25 12.24
C LYS A 24 29.81 1.99 10.80
N GLU A 25 30.38 1.00 10.13
CA GLU A 25 30.01 0.62 8.76
C GLU A 25 28.68 -0.14 8.73
N ILE A 26 28.47 -1.06 9.68
CA ILE A 26 27.19 -1.75 9.85
C ILE A 26 26.07 -0.73 10.09
N HIS A 27 26.29 0.26 10.94
CA HIS A 27 25.33 1.33 11.20
C HIS A 27 25.03 2.18 9.95
N LYS A 28 26.06 2.56 9.20
CA LYS A 28 25.90 3.30 7.94
C LYS A 28 25.05 2.51 6.94
N MET A 29 25.28 1.20 6.83
CA MET A 29 24.51 0.32 5.94
C MET A 29 23.05 0.17 6.38
N ILE A 30 22.79 -0.05 7.68
CA ILE A 30 21.42 -0.12 8.22
C ILE A 30 20.69 1.20 7.98
N LYS A 31 21.33 2.34 8.26
CA LYS A 31 20.77 3.68 8.01
C LYS A 31 20.41 3.89 6.54
N GLN A 32 21.31 3.53 5.61
CA GLN A 32 21.06 3.65 4.18
C GLN A 32 19.93 2.73 3.70
N LYS A 33 19.87 1.49 4.21
CA LYS A 33 18.81 0.53 3.92
C LYS A 33 17.45 1.03 4.43
N SER A 34 17.39 1.57 5.64
CA SER A 34 16.18 2.18 6.20
C SER A 34 15.69 3.35 5.36
N VAL A 35 16.58 4.24 4.92
CA VAL A 35 16.22 5.35 4.02
C VAL A 35 15.68 4.84 2.68
N SER A 36 16.28 3.80 2.10
CA SER A 36 15.80 3.18 0.86
C SER A 36 14.39 2.59 1.02
N VAL A 37 14.15 1.80 2.08
CA VAL A 37 12.82 1.23 2.40
C VAL A 37 11.80 2.35 2.59
N THR A 38 12.22 3.43 3.25
CA THR A 38 11.38 4.60 3.51
C THR A 38 10.99 5.36 2.24
N LYS A 39 11.92 5.49 1.27
CA LYS A 39 11.62 6.05 -0.06
C LYS A 39 10.64 5.16 -0.85
N THR A 40 10.83 3.84 -0.81
CA THR A 40 9.91 2.91 -1.48
C THR A 40 8.50 2.99 -0.87
N LEU A 41 8.39 3.13 0.45
CA LEU A 41 7.13 3.34 1.18
C LEU A 41 6.43 4.64 0.78
N PHE A 42 7.20 5.72 0.65
CA PHE A 42 6.66 7.01 0.23
C PHE A 42 6.04 6.90 -1.18
N VAL A 43 6.76 6.31 -2.13
CA VAL A 43 6.27 6.11 -3.50
C VAL A 43 5.03 5.23 -3.54
N THR A 44 4.99 4.14 -2.77
CA THR A 44 3.79 3.28 -2.70
C THR A 44 2.59 4.02 -2.10
N GLY A 45 2.79 4.86 -1.08
CA GLY A 45 1.74 5.72 -0.55
C GLY A 45 1.23 6.74 -1.57
N SER A 46 2.12 7.37 -2.34
CA SER A 46 1.74 8.30 -3.40
C SER A 46 0.94 7.61 -4.52
N ILE A 47 1.33 6.40 -4.93
CA ILE A 47 0.61 5.61 -5.93
C ILE A 47 -0.80 5.28 -5.45
N GLU A 48 -0.96 4.91 -4.17
CA GLU A 48 -2.25 4.55 -3.58
C GLU A 48 -3.22 5.74 -3.61
N ILE A 49 -2.73 6.95 -3.30
CA ILE A 49 -3.50 8.20 -3.42
C ILE A 49 -3.93 8.44 -4.87
N VAL A 50 -3.01 8.31 -5.83
CA VAL A 50 -3.33 8.50 -7.26
C VAL A 50 -4.38 7.48 -7.74
N LEU A 51 -4.28 6.22 -7.31
CA LEU A 51 -5.27 5.19 -7.65
C LEU A 51 -6.67 5.53 -7.12
N TRP A 52 -6.79 5.96 -5.87
CA TRP A 52 -8.08 6.41 -5.32
C TRP A 52 -8.63 7.66 -6.03
N ALA A 53 -7.75 8.55 -6.49
CA ALA A 53 -8.14 9.73 -7.27
C ALA A 53 -8.71 9.36 -8.64
N VAL A 54 -8.03 8.46 -9.36
CA VAL A 54 -8.48 7.97 -10.67
C VAL A 54 -9.80 7.21 -10.52
N TYR A 55 -9.93 6.37 -9.49
CA TYR A 55 -11.19 5.69 -9.19
C TYR A 55 -12.35 6.67 -8.98
N GLY A 56 -12.15 7.69 -8.13
CA GLY A 56 -13.19 8.70 -7.91
C GLY A 56 -13.54 9.51 -9.16
N TYR A 57 -12.58 9.72 -10.07
CA TYR A 57 -12.80 10.43 -11.33
C TYR A 57 -13.67 9.63 -12.30
N ILE A 58 -13.47 8.31 -12.35
CA ILE A 58 -14.25 7.41 -13.19
C ILE A 58 -15.69 7.28 -12.66
N ASP A 59 -15.87 7.28 -11.34
CA ASP A 59 -17.17 7.08 -10.68
C ASP A 59 -18.14 8.27 -10.88
N GLY A 60 -17.66 9.43 -11.36
CA GLY A 60 -18.48 10.63 -11.66
C GLY A 60 -19.09 11.33 -10.44
N TYR A 61 -19.25 10.64 -9.32
CA TYR A 61 -19.67 11.14 -8.02
C TYR A 61 -18.45 11.45 -7.15
N PHE A 62 -17.82 12.59 -7.40
CA PHE A 62 -16.96 13.22 -6.40
C PHE A 62 -17.81 14.14 -5.51
N PRO A 63 -18.31 13.68 -4.35
CA PRO A 63 -18.85 14.62 -3.38
C PRO A 63 -17.74 15.60 -2.99
N TYR A 64 -18.07 16.90 -2.93
CA TYR A 64 -17.13 17.99 -2.60
C TYR A 64 -16.31 17.70 -1.33
N THR A 65 -16.85 16.92 -0.41
CA THR A 65 -16.20 16.44 0.80
C THR A 65 -15.01 15.50 0.54
N ARG A 66 -15.08 14.59 -0.44
CA ARG A 66 -13.96 13.72 -0.84
C ARG A 66 -12.85 14.50 -1.55
N MET A 67 -13.21 15.46 -2.41
CA MET A 67 -12.24 16.31 -3.12
C MET A 67 -11.44 17.18 -2.14
N SER A 68 -12.13 17.76 -1.14
CA SER A 68 -11.49 18.56 -0.09
C SER A 68 -10.55 17.73 0.78
N LEU A 69 -11.00 16.56 1.24
CA LEU A 69 -10.15 15.60 1.98
C LEU A 69 -8.91 15.19 1.17
N PHE A 70 -9.08 14.93 -0.13
CA PHE A 70 -7.99 14.57 -1.03
C PHE A 70 -6.98 15.72 -1.19
N GLY A 71 -7.45 16.94 -1.41
CA GLY A 71 -6.60 18.13 -1.51
C GLY A 71 -5.78 18.39 -0.25
N VAL A 72 -6.40 18.24 0.94
CA VAL A 72 -5.71 18.35 2.22
C VAL A 72 -4.65 17.25 2.39
N PHE A 73 -4.97 16.02 2.00
CA PHE A 73 -4.04 14.90 2.09
C PHE A 73 -2.85 15.05 1.13
N PHE A 74 -3.12 15.50 -0.10
CA PHE A 74 -2.09 15.77 -1.11
C PHE A 74 -1.17 16.93 -0.68
N GLY A 75 -1.75 18.00 -0.11
CA GLY A 75 -1.00 19.10 0.48
C GLY A 75 -0.11 18.64 1.66
N LEU A 76 -0.62 17.75 2.53
CA LEU A 76 0.18 17.14 3.60
C LEU A 76 1.34 16.31 3.06
N VAL A 77 1.13 15.51 2.02
CA VAL A 77 2.19 14.70 1.40
C VAL A 77 3.27 15.59 0.79
N ILE A 78 2.90 16.67 0.09
CA ILE A 78 3.87 17.64 -0.46
C ILE A 78 4.60 18.38 0.67
N TYR A 79 3.90 18.79 1.72
CA TYR A 79 4.51 19.43 2.89
C TYR A 79 5.53 18.50 3.55
N PHE A 80 5.17 17.24 3.80
CA PHE A 80 6.09 16.25 4.35
C PHE A 80 7.25 15.98 3.39
N PHE A 81 7.03 15.91 2.09
CA PHE A 81 8.10 15.73 1.09
C PHE A 81 9.11 16.88 1.11
N ASN A 82 8.63 18.13 1.15
CA ASN A 82 9.49 19.30 1.20
C ASN A 82 10.25 19.38 2.52
N LYS A 83 9.59 19.09 3.65
CA LYS A 83 10.22 19.03 4.97
C LYS A 83 11.27 17.91 5.09
N ILE A 84 11.05 16.79 4.38
CA ILE A 84 12.00 15.68 4.26
C ILE A 84 13.24 16.07 3.43
N SER A 85 13.08 16.91 2.41
CA SER A 85 14.20 17.39 1.60
C SER A 85 15.09 18.39 2.34
N THR A 86 14.58 19.01 3.41
CA THR A 86 15.32 19.93 4.30
C THR A 86 15.88 19.20 5.52
N GLY A 87 16.97 18.44 5.34
CA GLY A 87 18.00 18.21 6.36
C GLY A 87 17.68 17.50 7.69
N GLU A 88 16.47 16.99 7.94
CA GLU A 88 16.17 16.27 9.19
C GLU A 88 16.94 14.93 9.30
N THR A 89 17.33 14.56 10.53
CA THR A 89 18.00 13.29 10.82
C THR A 89 17.15 12.11 10.34
N SER A 90 17.80 11.06 9.80
CA SER A 90 17.12 9.92 9.16
C SER A 90 16.10 9.19 10.07
N ILE A 91 16.23 9.33 11.39
CA ILE A 91 15.33 8.76 12.40
C ILE A 91 14.02 9.56 12.51
N SER A 92 14.07 10.90 12.48
CA SER A 92 12.86 11.75 12.44
C SER A 92 12.01 11.45 11.21
N LEU A 93 12.68 11.32 10.06
CA LEU A 93 12.07 10.99 8.78
C LEU A 93 11.32 9.64 8.83
N MET A 94 11.97 8.62 9.40
CA MET A 94 11.38 7.28 9.53
C MET A 94 10.19 7.25 10.50
N LYS A 95 10.26 8.00 11.61
CA LYS A 95 9.14 8.18 12.55
C LYS A 95 7.93 8.84 11.89
N ASN A 96 8.16 9.92 11.14
CA ASN A 96 7.11 10.63 10.42
C ASN A 96 6.44 9.74 9.37
N ILE A 97 7.21 8.89 8.68
CA ILE A 97 6.65 7.98 7.67
C ILE A 97 5.87 6.82 8.31
N LEU A 98 6.32 6.28 9.45
CA LEU A 98 5.52 5.32 10.22
C LEU A 98 4.17 5.92 10.67
N ASN A 99 4.16 7.18 11.10
CA ASN A 99 2.94 7.90 11.47
C ASN A 99 2.03 8.19 10.27
N LEU A 100 2.60 8.68 9.17
CA LEU A 100 1.87 8.90 7.92
C LEU A 100 1.22 7.59 7.45
N ARG A 101 1.91 6.46 7.56
CA ARG A 101 1.36 5.15 7.16
C ARG A 101 0.22 4.68 8.07
N LYS A 102 0.27 4.95 9.37
CA LYS A 102 -0.89 4.69 10.26
C LYS A 102 -2.12 5.51 9.85
N ILE A 103 -1.91 6.76 9.47
CA ILE A 103 -2.99 7.64 8.99
C ILE A 103 -3.57 7.12 7.68
N ILE A 104 -2.72 6.77 6.69
CA ILE A 104 -3.16 6.17 5.42
C ILE A 104 -3.91 4.86 5.68
N PHE A 105 -3.41 4.01 6.58
CA PHE A 105 -4.06 2.75 6.97
C PHE A 105 -5.47 3.01 7.53
N GLY A 106 -5.59 3.94 8.48
CA GLY A 106 -6.88 4.32 9.06
C GLY A 106 -7.86 4.87 8.02
N TYR A 107 -7.39 5.75 7.13
CA TYR A 107 -8.19 6.31 6.04
C TYR A 107 -8.67 5.22 5.07
N ALA A 108 -7.77 4.33 4.65
CA ALA A 108 -8.10 3.22 3.76
C ALA A 108 -9.10 2.25 4.42
N GLY A 109 -8.95 1.97 5.72
CA GLY A 109 -9.88 1.15 6.49
C GLY A 109 -11.29 1.76 6.58
N ILE A 110 -11.38 3.06 6.88
CA ILE A 110 -12.66 3.79 6.92
C ILE A 110 -13.29 3.84 5.53
N SER A 111 -12.49 4.13 4.50
CA SER A 111 -12.97 4.20 3.11
C SER A 111 -13.47 2.84 2.61
N PHE A 112 -12.75 1.77 2.93
CA PHE A 112 -13.17 0.39 2.66
C PHE A 112 -14.49 0.06 3.38
N LEU A 113 -14.63 0.41 4.66
CA LEU A 113 -15.85 0.21 5.43
C LEU A 113 -17.04 0.97 4.80
N LEU A 114 -16.83 2.23 4.40
CA LEU A 114 -17.85 3.02 3.72
C LEU A 114 -18.28 2.40 2.38
N ILE A 115 -17.34 1.90 1.58
CA ILE A 115 -17.65 1.20 0.33
C ILE A 115 -18.54 -0.01 0.59
N VAL A 116 -18.20 -0.84 1.59
CA VAL A 116 -19.03 -1.99 1.98
C VAL A 116 -20.41 -1.55 2.44
N LEU A 117 -20.52 -0.53 3.29
CA LEU A 117 -21.81 -0.04 3.78
C LEU A 117 -22.70 0.50 2.65
N VAL A 118 -22.17 1.32 1.74
CA VAL A 118 -22.94 1.83 0.60
C VAL A 118 -23.41 0.68 -0.29
N ASN A 119 -22.55 -0.30 -0.56
CA ASN A 119 -22.92 -1.47 -1.35
C ASN A 119 -23.99 -2.34 -0.69
N VAL A 120 -24.00 -2.44 0.65
CA VAL A 120 -25.01 -3.20 1.40
C VAL A 120 -26.34 -2.46 1.51
N ILE A 121 -26.32 -1.13 1.74
CA ILE A 121 -27.53 -0.31 1.88
C ILE A 121 -28.24 -0.20 0.53
N ASP A 122 -27.51 0.14 -0.53
CA ASP A 122 -28.05 0.32 -1.88
C ASP A 122 -27.92 -0.95 -2.74
N PHE A 123 -27.82 -2.12 -2.12
CA PHE A 123 -27.54 -3.40 -2.77
C PHE A 123 -28.44 -3.68 -3.98
N LYS A 124 -29.72 -3.33 -3.89
CA LYS A 124 -30.69 -3.51 -4.97
C LYS A 124 -30.37 -2.64 -6.20
N ASN A 125 -30.05 -1.37 -6.00
CA ASN A 125 -29.74 -0.45 -7.09
C ASN A 125 -28.37 -0.80 -7.68
N ASN A 126 -27.38 -1.09 -6.84
CA ASN A 126 -26.06 -1.52 -7.28
C ASN A 126 -26.10 -2.83 -8.08
N THR A 127 -27.01 -3.77 -7.74
CA THR A 127 -27.21 -4.99 -8.53
C THR A 127 -27.75 -4.68 -9.93
N LYS A 128 -28.64 -3.67 -10.06
CA LYS A 128 -29.16 -3.23 -11.36
C LYS A 128 -28.07 -2.58 -12.20
N ASP A 129 -27.27 -1.71 -11.61
CA ASP A 129 -26.17 -1.03 -12.30
C ASP A 129 -25.10 -2.03 -12.75
N PHE A 130 -24.79 -3.02 -11.90
CA PHE A 130 -23.89 -4.11 -12.25
C PHE A 130 -24.43 -4.94 -13.43
N MET A 131 -25.73 -5.24 -13.44
CA MET A 131 -26.37 -5.97 -14.53
C MET A 131 -26.36 -5.16 -15.84
N ALA A 132 -26.64 -3.86 -15.78
CA ALA A 132 -26.57 -2.97 -16.93
C ALA A 132 -25.15 -2.91 -17.51
N GLY A 133 -24.13 -2.79 -16.66
CA GLY A 133 -22.72 -2.81 -17.08
C GLY A 133 -22.29 -4.14 -17.68
N LEU A 134 -22.72 -5.29 -17.13
CA LEU A 134 -22.47 -6.60 -17.71
C LEU A 134 -23.14 -6.77 -19.08
N SER A 135 -24.37 -6.27 -19.22
CA SER A 135 -25.11 -6.28 -20.49
C SER A 135 -24.42 -5.43 -21.55
N ASP A 136 -23.98 -4.22 -21.19
CA ASP A 136 -23.22 -3.35 -22.10
C ASP A 136 -21.93 -4.03 -22.57
N GLY A 137 -21.18 -4.64 -21.64
CA GLY A 137 -19.95 -5.37 -21.95
C GLY A 137 -20.15 -6.61 -22.82
N TYR A 138 -21.21 -7.39 -22.58
CA TYR A 138 -21.53 -8.57 -23.38
C TYR A 138 -21.97 -8.20 -24.80
N ASN A 139 -22.82 -7.17 -24.93
CA ASN A 139 -23.36 -6.73 -26.20
C ASN A 139 -22.42 -5.82 -27.00
N HIS A 140 -21.19 -5.56 -26.52
CA HIS A 140 -20.24 -4.62 -27.12
C HIS A 140 -20.83 -3.21 -27.32
N ASN A 141 -21.78 -2.84 -26.47
CA ASN A 141 -22.32 -1.49 -26.49
C ASN A 141 -21.36 -0.52 -25.79
N ASN A 142 -21.57 0.77 -26.01
CA ASN A 142 -20.86 1.78 -25.22
C ASN A 142 -21.27 1.68 -23.74
N LEU A 143 -20.37 2.08 -22.83
CA LEU A 143 -20.69 2.12 -21.40
C LEU A 143 -21.92 3.01 -21.13
N HIS A 144 -22.80 2.56 -20.24
CA HIS A 144 -24.01 3.26 -19.79
C HIS A 144 -25.12 3.40 -20.85
N THR A 145 -25.14 2.53 -21.86
CA THR A 145 -26.25 2.52 -22.83
C THR A 145 -27.48 1.78 -22.30
N THR A 146 -27.27 0.78 -21.46
CA THR A 146 -28.37 0.01 -20.86
C THR A 146 -28.93 0.75 -19.65
N ASN A 147 -30.24 1.03 -19.64
CA ASN A 147 -30.89 1.69 -18.52
C ASN A 147 -31.13 0.70 -17.36
N ALA A 148 -30.35 0.86 -16.29
CA ALA A 148 -30.42 0.02 -15.10
C ALA A 148 -31.79 0.08 -14.39
N GLU A 149 -32.52 1.19 -14.47
CA GLU A 149 -33.81 1.32 -13.78
C GLU A 149 -34.88 0.37 -14.32
N GLN A 150 -34.79 0.06 -15.61
CA GLN A 150 -35.72 -0.83 -16.32
C GLN A 150 -35.41 -2.32 -16.09
N MET A 151 -34.25 -2.65 -15.50
CA MET A 151 -33.89 -4.02 -15.19
C MET A 151 -34.54 -4.48 -13.87
N THR A 152 -35.13 -5.67 -13.90
CA THR A 152 -35.69 -6.36 -12.73
C THR A 152 -34.77 -7.53 -12.36
N PRO A 153 -33.88 -7.38 -11.36
CA PRO A 153 -32.96 -8.45 -10.99
C PRO A 153 -33.70 -9.63 -10.35
N GLU A 154 -33.38 -10.84 -10.81
CA GLU A 154 -33.84 -12.10 -10.23
C GLU A 154 -32.89 -12.57 -9.11
N LEU A 155 -33.30 -13.58 -8.33
CA LEU A 155 -32.50 -14.17 -7.24
C LEU A 155 -31.07 -14.56 -7.67
N GLY A 156 -30.91 -15.07 -8.89
CA GLY A 156 -29.59 -15.43 -9.44
C GLY A 156 -28.64 -14.23 -9.57
N ASN A 157 -29.15 -13.06 -9.97
CA ASN A 157 -28.33 -11.86 -10.19
C ASN A 157 -27.77 -11.32 -8.87
N TYR A 158 -28.55 -11.37 -7.79
CA TYR A 158 -28.08 -10.99 -6.46
C TYR A 158 -26.97 -11.91 -5.95
N ILE A 159 -27.05 -13.21 -6.25
CA ILE A 159 -26.00 -14.18 -5.90
C ILE A 159 -24.71 -13.88 -6.67
N VAL A 160 -24.82 -13.63 -7.98
CA VAL A 160 -23.66 -13.30 -8.83
C VAL A 160 -23.00 -11.99 -8.38
N PHE A 161 -23.79 -10.94 -8.14
CA PHE A 161 -23.26 -9.66 -7.65
C PHE A 161 -22.61 -9.79 -6.26
N GLY A 162 -23.26 -10.52 -5.33
CA GLY A 162 -22.69 -10.81 -4.02
C GLY A 162 -21.36 -11.56 -4.10
N ALA A 163 -21.27 -12.58 -4.96
CA ALA A 163 -20.02 -13.30 -5.19
C ALA A 163 -18.92 -12.40 -5.77
N ALA A 164 -19.27 -11.55 -6.75
CA ALA A 164 -18.34 -10.57 -7.33
C ALA A 164 -17.82 -9.59 -6.28
N LEU A 165 -18.70 -9.04 -5.42
CA LEU A 165 -18.31 -8.17 -4.31
C LEU A 165 -17.36 -8.85 -3.34
N ILE A 166 -17.62 -10.10 -2.97
CA ILE A 166 -16.74 -10.88 -2.07
C ILE A 166 -15.35 -11.05 -2.70
N ILE A 167 -15.29 -11.35 -4.00
CA ILE A 167 -14.01 -11.49 -4.73
C ILE A 167 -13.23 -10.17 -4.73
N VAL A 168 -13.90 -9.05 -5.03
CA VAL A 168 -13.26 -7.72 -5.03
C VAL A 168 -12.76 -7.35 -3.63
N VAL A 169 -13.59 -7.56 -2.60
CA VAL A 169 -13.21 -7.35 -1.20
C VAL A 169 -12.00 -8.20 -0.81
N TYR A 170 -11.99 -9.47 -1.20
CA TYR A 170 -10.88 -10.37 -0.93
C TYR A 170 -9.59 -9.92 -1.62
N LEU A 171 -9.66 -9.51 -2.89
CA LEU A 171 -8.53 -8.96 -3.63
C LEU A 171 -7.96 -7.70 -2.95
N LEU A 172 -8.83 -6.77 -2.55
CA LEU A 172 -8.43 -5.57 -1.81
C LEU A 172 -7.75 -5.95 -0.49
N TYR A 173 -8.31 -6.89 0.27
CA TYR A 173 -7.70 -7.38 1.50
C TYR A 173 -6.31 -8.00 1.28
N VAL A 174 -6.13 -8.81 0.22
CA VAL A 174 -4.83 -9.44 -0.09
C VAL A 174 -3.79 -8.39 -0.47
N ILE A 175 -4.15 -7.44 -1.33
CA ILE A 175 -3.28 -6.32 -1.71
C ILE A 175 -2.88 -5.56 -0.45
N TYR A 176 -3.85 -5.23 0.40
CA TYR A 176 -3.63 -4.49 1.63
C TYR A 176 -2.74 -5.26 2.62
N LYS A 177 -3.00 -6.55 2.84
CA LYS A 177 -2.15 -7.39 3.71
C LYS A 177 -0.71 -7.44 3.21
N LYS A 178 -0.52 -7.56 1.90
CA LYS A 178 0.82 -7.67 1.28
C LYS A 178 1.59 -6.36 1.35
N THR A 179 0.95 -5.23 1.06
CA THR A 179 1.60 -3.91 1.08
C THR A 179 1.81 -3.39 2.51
N TYR A 180 0.85 -3.59 3.41
CA TYR A 180 0.93 -3.04 4.78
C TYR A 180 1.65 -3.94 5.77
N GLY A 181 1.51 -5.27 5.67
CA GLY A 181 2.07 -6.17 6.69
C GLY A 181 3.59 -6.23 6.70
N LYS A 182 4.18 -6.65 5.57
CA LYS A 182 5.62 -6.92 5.48
C LYS A 182 6.46 -5.64 5.58
N ILE A 183 6.08 -4.62 4.83
CA ILE A 183 6.87 -3.39 4.70
C ILE A 183 6.87 -2.58 6.01
N LEU A 184 5.74 -2.52 6.72
CA LEU A 184 5.64 -1.81 8.00
C LEU A 184 6.43 -2.53 9.11
N PHE A 185 6.39 -3.87 9.12
CA PHE A 185 7.15 -4.66 10.09
C PHE A 185 8.65 -4.46 9.92
N ASP A 186 9.14 -4.56 8.68
CA ASP A 186 10.55 -4.37 8.35
C ASP A 186 11.01 -2.93 8.69
N LEU A 187 10.18 -1.92 8.42
CA LEU A 187 10.52 -0.54 8.76
C LEU A 187 10.54 -0.29 10.28
N LYS A 188 9.56 -0.83 11.02
CA LYS A 188 9.49 -0.64 12.48
C LYS A 188 10.67 -1.30 13.19
N LYS A 189 11.11 -2.47 12.71
CA LYS A 189 12.30 -3.15 13.22
C LYS A 189 13.55 -2.30 13.01
N ASN A 190 13.77 -1.83 11.77
CA ASN A 190 14.91 -0.98 11.44
C ASN A 190 14.89 0.36 12.19
N TYR A 191 13.70 0.93 12.45
CA TYR A 191 13.55 2.13 13.28
C TYR A 191 14.03 1.91 14.70
N LYS A 192 13.59 0.82 15.32
CA LYS A 192 13.90 0.50 16.72
C LYS A 192 15.40 0.27 16.90
N GLU A 193 16.02 -0.50 16.01
CA GLU A 193 17.46 -0.76 16.06
C GLU A 193 18.26 0.56 15.93
N LEU A 194 17.90 1.43 14.98
CA LEU A 194 18.58 2.71 14.80
C LEU A 194 18.38 3.68 15.98
N SER A 195 17.21 3.69 16.63
CA SER A 195 16.97 4.55 17.79
C SER A 195 17.73 4.09 19.03
N GLU A 196 17.76 2.78 19.30
CA GLU A 196 18.49 2.23 20.47
C GLU A 196 20.00 2.47 20.36
N ILE A 197 20.56 2.43 19.15
CA ILE A 197 21.98 2.70 18.93
C ILE A 197 22.32 4.18 19.13
N GLU A 198 21.47 5.11 18.65
CA GLU A 198 21.71 6.55 18.81
C GLU A 198 21.57 6.98 20.28
N GLU A 199 20.68 6.35 21.04
CA GLU A 199 20.51 6.55 22.48
C GLU A 199 21.69 6.00 23.30
N ASN A 200 22.34 4.92 22.85
CA ASN A 200 23.54 4.35 23.49
C ASN A 200 24.86 5.07 23.11
N LEU A 201 24.85 5.94 22.09
CA LEU A 201 26.02 6.70 21.63
C LEU A 201 26.11 8.12 22.25
N VAL A 202 25.07 8.56 22.96
CA VAL A 202 24.97 9.85 23.67
C VAL A 202 25.25 9.66 25.14
#